data_AF-A0A645ILQ4-F1
#
_entry.id   AF-A0A645ILQ4-F1
#
_cell.length_a   1.000
_cell.length_b   1.000
_cell.length_c   1.000
_cell.angle_alpha   90.00
_cell.angle_beta   90.00
_cell.angle_gamma   90.00
#
_symmetry.space_group_name_H-M   'P 1'
#
loop_
_entity.id
_entity.type
_entity.pdbx_description
1 polymer ?
#
loop_
_entity_poly.entity_id
_entity_poly.type
_entity_poly.pdbx_seq_one_letter_code
_entity_poly.pdbx_strand_id
1 'polypeptide(L)'
;MIKQDIEQDIELAKMMAADIDRLYKKYAKAALQASEERLEKIRNQSYHGCMTAEELQDLYGYGTITLAEYDEGLDYIAQREERKKQLSLVELHRRNLKDLRDRWKGTVGELRGELNDMNGVVKDKRTYIEKLEAAERAERYATLL
;
A
#
# COMPACT_ATOMS: atom_id res chain seq x y z
N MET A 1 5.25 -32.66 18.93
CA MET A 1 4.02 -32.42 18.16
C MET A 1 3.67 -30.95 18.16
N ILE A 2 3.01 -30.39 19.19
CA ILE A 2 2.50 -29.00 19.19
C ILE A 2 3.53 -27.93 18.72
N LYS A 3 4.80 -28.04 19.12
CA LYS A 3 5.83 -27.06 18.76
C LYS A 3 6.23 -27.10 17.27
N GLN A 4 6.28 -28.29 16.67
CA GLN A 4 6.59 -28.47 15.24
C GLN A 4 5.42 -28.04 14.36
N ASP A 5 4.19 -28.32 14.81
CA ASP A 5 2.97 -27.89 14.10
C ASP A 5 2.88 -26.34 14.07
N ILE A 6 3.19 -25.68 15.20
CA ILE A 6 3.26 -24.22 15.28
C ILE A 6 4.37 -23.64 14.37
N GLU A 7 5.54 -24.27 14.31
CA GLU A 7 6.63 -23.83 13.43
C GLU A 7 6.25 -23.95 11.95
N GLN A 8 5.58 -25.03 11.55
CA GLN A 8 5.06 -25.21 10.19
C GLN A 8 4.00 -24.17 9.84
N ASP A 9 3.07 -23.88 10.75
CA ASP A 9 2.04 -22.84 10.54
C ASP A 9 2.65 -21.44 10.39
N ILE A 10 3.69 -21.13 11.18
CA ILE A 10 4.42 -19.86 11.07
C ILE A 10 5.12 -19.77 9.70
N GLU A 11 5.73 -20.85 9.24
CA GLU A 11 6.44 -20.89 7.96
C GLU A 11 5.48 -20.78 6.76
N LEU A 12 4.34 -21.48 6.82
CA LEU A 12 3.26 -21.33 5.86
C LEU A 12 2.74 -19.89 5.82
N ALA A 13 2.49 -19.26 6.98
CA ALA A 13 2.04 -17.88 7.06
C ALA A 13 3.06 -16.90 6.46
N LYS A 14 4.37 -17.14 6.65
CA LYS A 14 5.44 -16.33 6.02
C LYS A 14 5.42 -16.45 4.50
N MET A 15 5.28 -17.67 3.97
CA MET A 15 5.18 -17.90 2.52
C MET A 15 3.93 -17.23 1.93
N MET A 16 2.78 -17.41 2.57
CA MET A 16 1.53 -16.76 2.15
C MET A 16 1.65 -15.23 2.15
N ALA A 17 2.27 -14.64 3.17
CA ALA A 17 2.50 -13.20 3.23
C ALA A 17 3.41 -12.72 2.09
N ALA A 18 4.45 -13.47 1.75
CA ALA A 18 5.35 -13.15 0.65
C ALA A 18 4.65 -13.23 -0.72
N ASP A 19 3.81 -14.24 -0.94
CA ASP A 19 3.03 -14.38 -2.18
C ASP A 19 1.97 -13.29 -2.31
N ILE A 20 1.30 -12.92 -1.22
CA ILE A 20 0.38 -11.77 -1.18
C ILE A 20 1.12 -10.47 -1.53
N ASP A 21 2.31 -10.22 -0.98
CA ASP A 21 3.09 -9.02 -1.29
C ASP A 21 3.56 -9.00 -2.75
N ARG A 22 3.95 -10.15 -3.30
CA ARG A 22 4.32 -10.29 -4.72
C ARG A 22 3.14 -10.04 -5.65
N LEU A 23 1.98 -10.63 -5.38
CA LEU A 23 0.75 -10.38 -6.14
C LEU A 23 0.35 -8.91 -6.05
N TYR A 24 0.36 -8.33 -4.84
CA TYR A 24 0.04 -6.92 -4.62
C TYR A 24 0.96 -6.00 -5.45
N LYS A 25 2.28 -6.23 -5.45
CA LYS A 25 3.23 -5.44 -6.26
C LYS A 25 2.93 -5.54 -7.75
N LYS A 26 2.61 -6.74 -8.26
CA LYS A 26 2.24 -6.95 -9.66
C LYS A 26 0.98 -6.17 -10.04
N TYR A 27 -0.08 -6.29 -9.24
CA TYR A 27 -1.33 -5.57 -9.48
C TYR A 27 -1.18 -4.06 -9.29
N ALA A 28 -0.40 -3.60 -8.31
CA ALA A 28 -0.14 -2.18 -8.09
C ALA A 28 0.58 -1.56 -9.29
N LYS A 29 1.59 -2.25 -9.86
CA LYS A 29 2.29 -1.80 -11.06
C LYS A 29 1.37 -1.74 -12.27
N ALA A 30 0.58 -2.79 -12.51
CA ALA A 30 -0.38 -2.81 -13.62
C ALA A 30 -1.46 -1.73 -13.48
N ALA A 31 -1.95 -1.49 -12.26
CA ALA A 31 -2.94 -0.45 -11.97
C ALA A 31 -2.37 0.97 -12.15
N LEU A 32 -1.10 1.18 -11.83
CA LEU A 32 -0.39 2.43 -12.08
C LEU A 32 -0.25 2.68 -13.58
N GLN A 33 0.27 1.70 -14.32
CA GLN A 33 0.44 1.80 -15.77
C GLN A 33 -0.90 2.06 -16.49
N ALA A 34 -1.96 1.33 -16.14
CA ALA A 34 -3.30 1.58 -16.68
C ALA A 34 -3.86 2.96 -16.27
N SER A 35 -3.40 3.54 -15.15
CA SER A 35 -3.76 4.92 -14.76
C SER A 35 -3.06 5.94 -15.65
N GLU A 36 -1.76 5.73 -15.92
CA GLU A 36 -0.93 6.58 -16.78
C GLU A 36 -1.44 6.55 -18.23
N GLU A 37 -1.79 5.38 -18.75
CA GLU A 37 -2.37 5.24 -20.09
C GLU A 37 -3.73 5.96 -20.21
N ARG A 38 -4.58 5.89 -19.16
CA ARG A 38 -5.85 6.64 -19.11
C ARG A 38 -5.61 8.15 -19.06
N LEU A 39 -4.62 8.62 -18.31
CA LEU A 39 -4.21 10.02 -18.27
C LEU A 39 -3.81 10.53 -19.62
N GLU A 40 -2.93 9.78 -20.29
CA GLU A 40 -2.38 10.16 -21.58
C GLU A 40 -3.49 10.22 -22.64
N LYS A 41 -4.41 9.24 -22.62
CA LYS A 41 -5.60 9.26 -23.49
C LYS A 41 -6.48 10.49 -23.24
N ILE A 42 -6.76 10.85 -21.98
CA ILE A 42 -7.55 12.04 -21.65
C ILE A 42 -6.80 13.33 -22.03
N ARG A 43 -5.47 13.35 -21.88
CA ARG A 43 -4.63 14.50 -22.21
C ARG A 43 -4.64 14.77 -23.72
N ASN A 44 -4.53 13.72 -24.52
CA ASN A 44 -4.46 13.80 -25.99
C ASN A 44 -5.83 13.86 -26.68
N GLN A 45 -6.92 13.68 -25.93
CA GLN A 45 -8.28 13.86 -26.41
C GLN A 45 -8.56 15.34 -26.73
N SER A 46 -9.02 15.59 -27.95
CA SER A 46 -9.50 16.89 -28.43
C SER A 46 -10.81 16.73 -29.20
N TYR A 47 -11.55 17.83 -29.35
CA TYR A 47 -12.77 17.90 -30.16
C TYR A 47 -12.50 18.87 -31.31
N HIS A 48 -12.58 18.41 -32.56
CA HIS A 48 -12.11 19.13 -33.76
C HIS A 48 -10.67 19.70 -33.66
N GLY A 49 -9.80 19.07 -32.86
CA GLY A 49 -8.45 19.58 -32.61
C GLY A 49 -8.37 20.62 -31.50
N CYS A 50 -9.50 21.09 -30.99
CA CYS A 50 -9.59 22.01 -29.86
C CYS A 50 -9.41 21.28 -28.52
N MET A 51 -8.57 21.86 -27.68
CA MET A 51 -8.28 21.48 -26.30
C MET A 51 -9.02 22.37 -25.30
N THR A 52 -9.40 23.57 -25.70
CA THR A 52 -10.06 24.59 -24.87
C THR A 52 -11.36 25.10 -25.51
N ALA A 53 -12.22 25.69 -24.68
CA ALA A 53 -13.46 26.30 -25.16
C ALA A 53 -13.21 27.55 -26.03
N GLU A 54 -12.10 28.25 -25.79
CA GLU A 54 -11.68 29.41 -26.59
C GLU A 54 -11.30 28.99 -28.02
N GLU A 55 -10.50 27.94 -28.18
CA GLU A 55 -10.16 27.40 -29.51
C GLU A 55 -11.40 26.92 -30.27
N LEU A 56 -12.36 26.33 -29.55
CA LEU A 56 -13.63 25.90 -30.12
C LEU A 56 -14.50 27.10 -30.54
N GLN A 57 -14.48 28.17 -29.74
CA GLN A 57 -15.18 29.42 -30.04
C GLN A 57 -14.60 30.11 -31.28
N ASP A 58 -13.28 30.06 -31.47
CA ASP A 58 -12.65 30.57 -32.68
C ASP A 58 -13.13 29.79 -33.92
N LEU A 59 -13.16 28.45 -33.86
CA LEU A 59 -13.69 27.63 -34.97
C LEU A 59 -15.14 27.97 -35.32
N TYR A 60 -16.00 28.17 -34.31
CA TYR A 60 -17.38 28.58 -34.52
C TYR A 60 -17.46 30.00 -35.10
N GLY A 61 -16.64 30.94 -34.59
CA GLY A 61 -16.55 32.32 -35.07
C GLY A 61 -16.10 32.44 -36.53
N TYR A 62 -15.23 31.53 -36.99
CA TYR A 62 -14.83 31.41 -38.41
C TYR A 62 -15.85 30.64 -39.28
N GLY A 63 -16.96 30.16 -38.71
CA GLY A 63 -17.98 29.39 -39.42
C GLY A 63 -17.50 28.01 -39.88
N THR A 64 -16.45 27.48 -39.26
CA THR A 64 -15.88 26.17 -39.61
C THR A 64 -16.64 25.00 -38.99
N ILE A 65 -17.44 25.26 -37.96
CA ILE A 65 -18.34 24.32 -37.30
C ILE A 65 -19.72 24.95 -37.12
N THR A 66 -20.74 24.12 -37.01
CA THR A 66 -22.14 24.51 -36.76
C THR A 66 -22.38 24.80 -35.28
N LEU A 67 -23.51 25.44 -34.97
CA LEU A 67 -23.91 25.70 -33.58
C LEU A 67 -24.11 24.39 -32.79
N ALA A 68 -24.65 23.35 -33.42
CA ALA A 68 -24.84 22.04 -32.78
C ALA A 68 -23.49 21.37 -32.44
N GLU A 69 -22.51 21.44 -33.35
CA GLU A 69 -21.15 20.94 -33.12
C GLU A 69 -20.44 21.77 -32.03
N TYR A 70 -20.67 23.09 -31.99
CA TYR A 70 -20.15 23.94 -30.94
C TYR A 70 -20.69 23.56 -29.54
N ASP A 71 -22.00 23.37 -29.41
CA ASP A 71 -22.65 22.97 -28.15
C ASP A 71 -22.15 21.58 -27.69
N GLU A 72 -22.06 20.62 -28.62
CA GLU A 72 -21.50 19.28 -28.33
C GLU A 72 -20.02 19.37 -27.89
N GLY A 73 -19.24 20.24 -28.52
CA GLY A 73 -17.84 20.46 -28.16
C GLY A 73 -17.67 21.07 -26.76
N LEU A 74 -18.56 21.99 -26.36
CA LEU A 74 -18.56 22.54 -25.00
C LEU A 74 -18.85 21.46 -23.95
N ASP A 75 -19.86 20.63 -24.19
CA ASP A 75 -20.19 19.50 -23.32
C ASP A 75 -19.03 18.50 -23.25
N TYR A 76 -18.38 18.21 -24.38
CA TYR A 76 -17.21 17.35 -24.43
C TYR A 76 -16.05 17.88 -23.58
N ILE A 77 -15.73 19.17 -23.71
CA ILE A 77 -14.64 19.82 -22.97
C ILE A 77 -14.95 19.84 -21.47
N ALA A 78 -16.19 20.14 -21.09
CA ALA A 78 -16.63 20.11 -19.69
C ALA A 78 -16.49 18.70 -19.09
N GLN A 79 -16.95 17.67 -19.81
CA GLN A 79 -16.81 16.27 -19.38
C GLN A 79 -15.34 15.85 -19.27
N ARG A 80 -14.48 16.32 -20.19
CA ARG A 80 -13.04 16.04 -20.12
C ARG A 80 -12.40 16.63 -18.87
N GLU A 81 -12.72 17.87 -18.52
CA GLU A 81 -12.24 18.50 -17.27
C GLU A 81 -12.74 17.76 -16.03
N GLU A 82 -13.99 17.30 -16.03
CA GLU A 82 -14.51 16.49 -14.93
C GLU A 82 -13.77 15.15 -14.79
N ARG A 83 -13.48 14.46 -15.90
CA ARG A 83 -12.65 13.25 -15.89
C ARG A 83 -11.25 13.49 -15.32
N LYS A 84 -10.63 14.65 -15.61
CA LYS A 84 -9.33 15.02 -15.02
C LYS A 84 -9.43 15.21 -13.50
N LYS A 85 -10.48 15.88 -13.01
CA LYS A 85 -10.71 16.07 -11.56
C LYS A 85 -10.93 14.75 -10.83
N GLN A 86 -11.79 13.88 -11.37
CA GLN A 86 -12.05 12.57 -10.78
C GLN A 86 -10.76 11.75 -10.66
N LEU A 87 -9.91 11.80 -11.67
CA LEU A 87 -8.65 11.10 -11.63
C LEU A 87 -7.68 11.68 -10.58
N SER A 88 -7.59 13.01 -10.45
CA SER A 88 -6.82 13.66 -9.38
C SER A 88 -7.27 13.19 -7.98
N LEU A 89 -8.59 13.02 -7.79
CA LEU A 89 -9.15 12.49 -6.55
C LEU A 89 -8.74 11.02 -6.32
N VAL A 90 -8.75 10.19 -7.35
CA VAL A 90 -8.28 8.79 -7.27
C VAL A 90 -6.80 8.72 -6.89
N GLU A 91 -5.96 9.59 -7.44
CA GLU A 91 -4.54 9.69 -7.08
C GLU A 91 -4.32 10.11 -5.63
N LEU A 92 -5.14 11.05 -5.13
CA LEU A 92 -5.14 11.44 -3.72
C LEU A 92 -5.51 10.25 -2.83
N HIS A 93 -6.59 9.53 -3.14
CA HIS A 93 -6.99 8.35 -2.38
C HIS A 93 -5.92 7.25 -2.39
N ARG A 94 -5.24 7.02 -3.53
CA ARG A 94 -4.12 6.06 -3.59
C ARG A 94 -2.96 6.45 -2.68
N ARG A 95 -2.61 7.74 -2.64
CA ARG A 95 -1.57 8.26 -1.72
C ARG A 95 -1.98 8.03 -0.27
N ASN A 96 -3.21 8.39 0.10
CA ASN A 96 -3.70 8.19 1.47
C ASN A 96 -3.68 6.72 1.91
N LEU A 97 -4.09 5.80 1.03
CA LEU A 97 -4.04 4.36 1.33
C LEU A 97 -2.61 3.84 1.47
N LYS A 98 -1.68 4.34 0.66
CA LYS A 98 -0.25 4.02 0.77
C LYS A 98 0.30 4.46 2.13
N ASP A 99 0.01 5.69 2.53
CA ASP A 99 0.49 6.25 3.79
C ASP A 99 -0.09 5.50 5.00
N LEU A 100 -1.39 5.15 4.95
CA LEU A 100 -2.02 4.30 5.97
C LEU A 100 -1.32 2.95 6.08
N ARG A 101 -1.10 2.26 4.95
CA ARG A 101 -0.39 0.98 4.93
C ARG A 101 1.02 1.10 5.53
N ASP A 102 1.76 2.13 5.16
CA ASP A 102 3.14 2.31 5.62
C ASP A 102 3.20 2.61 7.12
N ARG A 103 2.24 3.37 7.66
CA ARG A 103 2.06 3.55 9.12
C ARG A 103 1.77 2.22 9.83
N TRP A 104 0.84 1.42 9.30
CA TRP A 104 0.50 0.12 9.88
C TRP A 104 1.70 -0.83 9.88
N LYS A 105 2.49 -0.86 8.80
CA LYS A 105 3.75 -1.63 8.75
C LYS A 105 4.74 -1.17 9.82
N GLY A 106 4.85 0.15 10.06
CA GLY A 106 5.66 0.72 11.13
C GLY A 106 5.25 0.21 12.52
N THR A 107 3.96 0.37 12.87
CA THR A 107 3.44 -0.08 14.16
C THR A 107 3.60 -1.59 14.38
N VAL A 108 3.38 -2.41 13.35
CA VAL A 108 3.64 -3.86 13.44
C VAL A 108 5.13 -4.15 13.68
N GLY A 109 6.03 -3.38 13.07
CA GLY A 109 7.47 -3.49 13.31
C GLY A 109 7.85 -3.18 14.75
N GLU A 110 7.31 -2.09 15.30
CA GLU A 110 7.52 -1.69 16.70
C GLU A 110 7.03 -2.76 17.67
N LEU A 111 5.79 -3.23 17.51
CA LEU A 111 5.21 -4.29 18.36
C LEU A 111 6.01 -5.60 18.32
N ARG A 112 6.58 -5.95 17.16
CA ARG A 112 7.47 -7.11 17.04
C ARG A 112 8.79 -6.89 17.78
N GLY A 113 9.33 -5.66 17.76
CA GLY A 113 10.50 -5.28 18.53
C GLY A 113 10.26 -5.44 20.03
N GLU A 114 9.19 -4.83 20.55
CA GLU A 114 8.81 -4.92 21.95
C GLU A 114 8.60 -6.38 22.41
N LEU A 115 7.96 -7.21 21.57
CA LEU A 115 7.79 -8.63 21.85
C LEU A 115 9.12 -9.38 21.95
N ASN A 116 10.07 -9.08 21.07
CA ASN A 116 11.41 -9.70 21.11
C ASN A 116 12.17 -9.30 22.37
N ASP A 117 12.10 -8.03 22.77
CA ASP A 117 12.75 -7.54 23.99
C ASP A 117 12.17 -8.22 25.23
N MET A 118 10.84 -8.31 25.33
CA MET A 118 10.18 -9.04 26.42
C MET A 118 10.59 -10.51 26.47
N ASN A 119 10.65 -11.19 25.32
CA ASN A 119 11.13 -12.58 25.25
C ASN A 119 12.58 -12.72 25.70
N GLY A 120 13.44 -11.74 25.39
CA GLY A 120 14.82 -11.66 25.89
C GLY A 120 14.87 -11.60 27.42
N VAL A 121 14.13 -10.67 28.02
CA VAL A 121 14.05 -10.52 29.48
C VAL A 121 13.54 -11.80 30.16
N VAL A 122 12.51 -12.43 29.59
CA VAL A 122 11.97 -13.70 30.12
C VAL A 122 13.04 -14.80 30.08
N LYS A 123 13.77 -14.91 28.98
CA LYS A 123 14.85 -15.89 28.82
C LYS A 123 15.96 -15.66 29.86
N ASP A 124 16.39 -14.42 30.03
CA ASP A 124 17.46 -14.07 30.99
C ASP A 124 17.04 -14.39 32.44
N LYS A 125 15.80 -14.03 32.81
CA LYS A 125 15.26 -14.37 34.14
C LYS A 125 15.19 -15.87 34.36
N ARG A 126 14.77 -16.64 33.35
CA ARG A 126 14.72 -18.10 33.43
C ARG A 126 16.12 -18.69 33.64
N THR A 127 17.11 -18.24 32.86
CA THR A 127 18.50 -18.68 33.02
C THR A 127 19.06 -18.30 34.39
N TYR A 128 18.68 -17.15 34.95
CA TYR A 128 19.09 -16.73 36.29
C TYR A 128 18.51 -17.66 37.38
N ILE A 129 17.21 -17.99 37.30
CA ILE A 129 16.57 -18.94 38.23
C ILE A 129 17.22 -20.32 38.13
N GLU A 130 17.44 -20.84 36.91
CA GLU A 130 18.10 -22.13 36.71
C GLU A 130 19.50 -22.19 37.35
N LYS A 131 20.25 -21.07 37.31
CA LYS A 131 21.56 -20.95 37.98
C LYS A 131 21.44 -20.95 39.51
N LEU A 132 20.46 -20.24 40.07
CA LEU A 132 20.22 -20.24 41.51
C LEU A 132 19.84 -21.63 42.02
N GLU A 133 18.92 -22.32 41.33
CA GLU A 133 18.52 -23.68 41.69
C GLU A 133 19.69 -24.67 41.60
N ALA A 134 20.59 -24.49 40.62
CA ALA A 134 21.78 -25.31 40.51
C ALA A 134 22.77 -25.06 41.66
N ALA A 135 22.97 -23.80 42.06
CA ALA A 135 23.81 -23.43 43.19
C ALA A 135 23.25 -23.98 44.51
N GLU A 136 21.95 -23.83 44.74
CA GLU A 136 21.28 -24.37 45.93
C GLU A 136 21.39 -25.90 46.00
N ARG A 137 21.21 -26.59 44.86
CA ARG A 137 21.44 -28.04 44.79
C ARG A 137 22.88 -28.40 45.17
N ALA A 138 23.88 -27.66 44.66
CA ALA A 138 25.28 -27.90 44.98
C ALA A 138 25.58 -27.70 46.48
N GLU A 139 25.05 -26.65 47.10
CA GLU A 139 25.19 -26.42 48.55
C GLU A 139 24.55 -27.52 49.39
N ARG A 140 23.36 -28.00 49.02
CA ARG A 140 22.69 -29.13 49.69
C ARG A 140 23.52 -30.41 49.61
N TYR A 141 24.15 -30.69 48.47
CA TYR A 141 25.05 -31.84 48.35
C TYR A 141 26.33 -31.67 49.18
N ALA A 142 26.88 -30.46 49.27
CA ALA A 142 28.08 -30.18 50.04
C ALA A 142 27.87 -30.27 51.56
N THR A 143 26.64 -30.05 52.05
CA THR A 143 26.29 -30.15 53.47
C THR A 143 25.93 -31.57 53.92
N LEU A 144 25.74 -32.50 52.98
CA LEU A 144 25.47 -33.93 53.22
C LEU A 144 26.74 -34.79 53.14
N LEU A 145 27.89 -34.21 52.78
CA LEU A 145 29.23 -34.81 52.73
C LEU A 145 30.04 -34.42 53.98
#